data_AF-A0A822CVD5-F1
#
_entry.id   AF-A0A822CVD5-F1
#
_cell.length_a   1.000
_cell.length_b   1.000
_cell.length_c   1.000
_cell.angle_alpha   90.00
_cell.angle_beta   90.00
_cell.angle_gamma   90.00
#
_symmetry.space_group_name_H-M   'P 1'
#
loop_
_entity.id
_entity.type
_entity.pdbx_description
1 polymer ?
#
loop_
_entity_poly.entity_id
_entity_poly.type
_entity_poly.pdbx_seq_one_letter_code
_entity_poly.pdbx_strand_id
1 'polypeptide(L)' 'TSITVTIVAHNDLIYAVQPSDRLRVSSIFRTVSLRVNPKRRNVRSVYHTFIDVIHFCRQKTFITDGEIVGQATIHDKQST' A
#
# COMPACT_ATOMS: atom_id res chain seq x y z
N THR A 1 8.17 -17.86 -0.94
CA THR A 1 6.85 -17.66 -1.55
C THR A 1 6.38 -16.25 -1.29
N SER A 2 6.06 -15.48 -2.32
CA SER A 2 5.55 -14.11 -2.18
C SER A 2 4.07 -14.11 -1.79
N ILE A 3 3.66 -13.15 -0.97
CA ILE A 3 2.26 -12.95 -0.55
C ILE A 3 1.75 -11.63 -1.16
N THR A 4 0.52 -11.66 -1.66
CA THR A 4 -0.18 -10.46 -2.17
C THR A 4 -1.13 -9.94 -1.10
N VAL A 5 -1.21 -8.61 -0.98
CA VAL A 5 -2.10 -7.92 -0.05
C VAL A 5 -2.90 -6.85 -0.77
N THR A 6 -4.13 -6.60 -0.31
CA THR A 6 -4.99 -5.54 -0.84
C THR A 6 -4.68 -4.22 -0.15
N ILE A 7 -4.46 -3.18 -0.93
CA ILE A 7 -4.14 -1.83 -0.47
C ILE A 7 -5.24 -0.87 -0.95
N VAL A 8 -5.70 0.02 -0.08
CA VAL A 8 -6.69 1.06 -0.38
C VAL A 8 -6.07 2.43 -0.14
N ALA A 9 -6.21 3.32 -1.11
CA ALA A 9 -5.74 4.70 -1.04
C ALA A 9 -6.94 5.66 -1.07
N HIS A 10 -6.80 6.79 -0.40
CA HIS A 10 -7.83 7.82 -0.28
C HIS A 10 -7.28 9.20 -0.68
N ASN A 11 -8.18 10.10 -1.10
CA ASN A 11 -7.89 11.51 -1.42
C ASN A 11 -6.72 11.67 -2.40
N ASP A 12 -5.71 12.47 -2.03
CA ASP A 12 -4.59 12.87 -2.90
C ASP A 12 -3.62 11.72 -3.21
N LEU A 13 -3.78 10.57 -2.55
CA LEU A 13 -3.00 9.36 -2.85
C LEU A 13 -3.60 8.56 -4.02
N ILE A 14 -4.81 8.89 -4.46
CA ILE A 14 -5.43 8.30 -5.64
C ILE A 14 -4.58 8.74 -6.85
N TYR A 15 -4.13 7.77 -7.66
CA TYR A 15 -3.22 7.94 -8.81
C TYR A 15 -1.73 8.20 -8.50
N ALA A 16 -1.29 8.17 -7.25
CA ALA A 16 0.12 8.41 -6.89
C ALA A 16 1.10 7.31 -7.36
N VAL A 17 0.59 6.14 -7.73
CA VAL A 17 1.38 4.92 -8.02
C VAL A 17 1.04 4.39 -9.40
N GLN A 18 2.07 3.95 -10.13
CA GLN A 18 1.93 3.23 -11.39
C GLN A 18 2.19 1.74 -11.21
N PRO A 19 1.65 0.88 -12.11
CA PRO A 19 2.05 -0.52 -12.16
C PRO A 19 3.56 -0.66 -12.29
N SER A 20 4.16 -1.68 -11.67
CA SER A 20 5.61 -1.94 -11.62
C SER A 20 6.43 -1.08 -10.64
N ASP A 21 5.81 -0.13 -9.95
CA ASP A 21 6.54 0.69 -8.98
C ASP A 21 7.05 -0.14 -7.79
N ARG A 22 8.28 0.18 -7.36
CA ARG A 22 8.86 -0.33 -6.11
C ARG A 22 8.85 0.77 -5.06
N LEU A 23 8.03 0.57 -4.03
CA LEU A 23 7.76 1.60 -3.04
C LEU A 23 7.61 1.00 -1.65
N ARG A 24 7.90 1.83 -0.65
CA ARG A 24 7.57 1.56 0.75
C ARG A 24 6.25 2.23 1.08
N VAL A 25 5.41 1.54 1.83
CA VAL A 25 4.07 2.00 2.20
C VAL A 25 4.00 2.16 3.72
N SER A 26 3.53 3.31 4.18
CA SER A 26 3.15 3.53 5.58
C SER A 26 1.64 3.56 5.68
N SER A 27 1.08 2.76 6.59
CA SER A 27 -0.34 2.42 6.54
C SER A 27 -0.88 1.92 7.87
N ILE A 28 -2.21 1.90 7.99
CA ILE A 28 -2.95 1.30 9.09
C ILE A 28 -3.45 -0.08 8.64
N PHE A 29 -3.20 -1.10 9.45
CA PHE A 29 -3.76 -2.43 9.22
C PHE A 29 -5.22 -2.47 9.64
N ARG A 30 -6.14 -2.63 8.69
CA ARG A 30 -7.58 -2.56 8.93
C ARG A 30 -8.27 -3.88 8.60
N THR A 31 -9.41 -4.09 9.26
CA THR A 31 -10.25 -5.26 9.05
C THR A 31 -11.71 -4.84 8.88
N VAL A 32 -12.44 -5.59 8.06
CA VAL A 32 -13.89 -5.42 7.87
C VAL A 32 -14.58 -6.78 7.93
N SER A 33 -15.75 -6.81 8.58
CA SER A 33 -16.57 -8.02 8.64
C SER A 33 -17.24 -8.26 7.29
N LEU A 34 -17.23 -9.51 6.85
CA LEU A 34 -17.90 -9.92 5.61
C LEU A 34 -19.26 -10.53 5.93
N ARG A 35 -20.31 -10.05 5.28
CA ARG A 35 -21.63 -10.68 5.39
C ARG A 35 -21.63 -12.03 4.68
N VAL A 36 -22.18 -13.07 5.32
CA VAL A 36 -22.33 -14.40 4.71
C VAL A 36 -23.30 -14.34 3.53
N ASN A 37 -24.36 -13.53 3.69
CA ASN A 37 -25.35 -13.26 2.67
C ASN A 37 -25.73 -11.77 2.76
N PRO A 38 -25.66 -10.98 1.68
CA PRO A 38 -26.00 -9.55 1.70
C PRO A 38 -27.40 -9.24 2.25
N LYS A 39 -28.37 -10.14 2.05
CA LYS A 39 -29.77 -9.99 2.50
C LYS A 39 -29.97 -10.28 4.00
N ARG A 40 -28.99 -10.85 4.69
CA ARG A 40 -29.08 -11.23 6.11
C ARG A 40 -28.02 -10.47 6.91
N ARG A 41 -28.24 -10.24 8.21
CA ARG A 41 -27.28 -9.53 9.09
C ARG A 41 -26.15 -10.40 9.63
N ASN A 42 -26.17 -11.70 9.38
CA ASN A 42 -25.13 -12.62 9.85
C ASN A 42 -23.78 -12.36 9.14
N VAL A 43 -22.70 -12.25 9.92
CA VAL A 43 -21.33 -11.97 9.46
C VAL A 43 -20.41 -13.18 9.70
N ARG A 44 -19.37 -13.30 8.87
CA ARG A 44 -18.34 -14.33 9.01
C ARG A 44 -17.46 -14.06 10.25
N SER A 45 -16.98 -15.14 10.86
CA SER A 45 -15.99 -15.08 11.95
C SER A 45 -14.60 -14.64 11.46
N VAL A 46 -14.26 -14.93 10.20
CA VAL A 46 -13.02 -14.48 9.56
C VAL A 46 -13.26 -13.16 8.84
N TYR A 47 -12.44 -12.16 9.18
CA TYR A 47 -12.53 -10.80 8.66
C TYR A 47 -11.66 -10.65 7.41
N HIS A 48 -12.09 -9.80 6.48
CA HIS A 48 -11.23 -9.36 5.39
C HIS A 48 -10.28 -8.29 5.91
N THR A 49 -9.00 -8.44 5.63
CA THR A 49 -7.97 -7.49 6.02
C THR A 49 -7.45 -6.75 4.80
N PHE A 50 -7.19 -5.45 4.98
CA PHE A 50 -6.58 -4.62 3.95
C PHE A 50 -5.72 -3.55 4.60
N ILE A 51 -4.84 -2.97 3.79
CA ILE A 51 -3.91 -1.94 4.19
C ILE A 51 -4.49 -0.59 3.77
N ASP A 52 -4.77 0.27 4.74
CA ASP A 52 -5.22 1.66 4.50
C ASP A 52 -4.02 2.60 4.47
N VAL A 53 -3.75 3.22 3.32
CA VAL A 53 -2.50 3.95 3.07
C VAL A 53 -2.56 5.36 3.62
N ILE A 54 -1.50 5.73 4.34
CA ILE A 54 -1.25 7.11 4.79
C ILE A 54 -0.20 7.77 3.90
N HIS A 55 0.82 7.03 3.45
CA HIS A 55 1.92 7.60 2.66
C HIS A 55 2.60 6.55 1.76
N PHE A 56 2.90 6.95 0.53
CA PHE A 56 3.75 6.21 -0.40
C PHE A 56 5.15 6.84 -0.45
N CYS A 57 6.18 6.03 -0.24
CA CYS A 57 7.58 6.44 -0.34
C CYS A 57 8.24 5.72 -1.51
N ARG A 58 8.66 6.47 -2.53
CA ARG A 58 9.46 5.93 -3.62
C ARG A 58 10.88 5.66 -3.13
N GLN A 59 11.35 4.44 -3.36
CA GLN A 59 12.71 4.05 -3.01
C GLN A 59 13.60 4.30 -4.23
N LYS A 60 14.46 5.31 -4.20
CA LYS A 60 15.57 5.38 -5.18
C LYS A 60 16.72 4.56 -4.64
N THR A 61 17.02 3.48 -5.35
CA THR A 61 18.25 2.72 -5.16
C THR A 61 19.34 3.45 -5.93
N PHE A 62 20.34 3.99 -5.23
CA PHE A 62 21.54 4.49 -5.90
C PHE A 62 22.44 3.30 -6.17
N ILE A 63 22.59 2.96 -7.44
CA ILE A 63 23.53 1.95 -7.91
C ILE A 63 24.70 2.71 -8.53
N THR A 64 25.89 2.52 -7.96
CA THR A 64 27.14 3.06 -8.49
C THR A 64 28.06 1.86 -8.71
N ASP A 65 28.64 1.74 -9.91
CA ASP A 65 29.59 0.68 -10.29
C ASP A 65 29.15 -0.76 -9.96
N GLY A 66 27.85 -1.04 -10.10
CA GLY A 66 27.28 -2.37 -9.88
C GLY A 66 26.99 -2.73 -8.42
N GLU A 67 27.27 -1.83 -7.48
CA GLU A 67 27.00 -2.02 -6.05
C GLU A 67 25.86 -1.10 -5.57
N ILE A 68 25.01 -1.61 -4.67
CA ILE A 68 23.93 -0.81 -4.07
C ILE A 68 24.52 0.03 -2.94
N VAL A 69 24.77 1.31 -3.22
CA VAL A 69 25.43 2.24 -2.28
C VAL A 69 24.45 2.85 -1.27
N GLY A 70 23.14 2.87 -1.57
CA GLY A 70 22.15 3.34 -0.60
C GLY A 70 20.71 3.33 -1.08
N GLN A 71 19.79 3.42 -0.13
CA GLN A 71 18.36 3.61 -0.36
C GLN A 71 17.95 4.92 0.30
N ALA A 72 17.60 5.94 -0.49
CA ALA A 72 17.02 7.17 0.07
C ALA A 72 15.51 7.19 -0.12
N THR A 73 14.82 7.64 0.93
CA THR A 73 13.42 8.05 0.89
C THR A 73 13.34 9.41 0.20
N ILE A 74 12.70 9.45 -0.97
CA ILE A 74 12.41 10.72 -1.64
C ILE A 74 10.99 11.11 -1.25
N HIS A 75 10.90 12.16 -0.44
CA HIS A 75 9.66 12.90 -0.32
C HIS A 75 9.48 13.65 -1.63
N ASP A 76 8.59 13.14 -2.49
CA ASP A 76 8.11 13.93 -3.62
C ASP A 76 7.42 15.14 -2.99
N LYS A 77 8.03 16.33 -3.14
CA LYS A 77 7.34 17.58 -2.81
C LYS A 77 6.15 17.60 -3.76
N GLN A 78 4.96 17.31 -3.25
CA GLN A 78 3.75 17.35 -4.06
C GLN A 78 3.75 18.65 -4.86
N SER A 79 3.74 18.49 -6.18
CA SER A 79 3.63 19.58 -7.15
C SER A 79 2.36 20.37 -6.85
N THR A 80 2.44 21.70 -7.02
CA THR A 80 1.26 22.54 -7.26
C THR A 80 0.45 22.01 -8.43
#